data_AF-A0A4Q5MYZ5-F1
#
_entry.id   AF-A0A4Q5MYZ5-F1
#
_cell.length_a   1.000
_cell.length_b   1.000
_cell.length_c   1.000
_cell.angle_alpha   90.00
_cell.angle_beta   90.00
_cell.angle_gamma   90.00
#
_symmetry.space_group_name_H-M   'P 1'
#
loop_
_entity.id
_entity.type
_entity.pdbx_description
1 polymer ?
#
loop_
_entity_poly.entity_id
_entity_poly.type
_entity_poly.pdbx_seq_one_letter_code
_entity_poly.pdbx_strand_id
1 'polypeptide(L)'
;MAETLTVDVLDSSGKKAGSADLPAEVFDVQTNIPLIHQVVVAQLAAARQGTHSTKNRGEVSGGGRKPHKQKGTGRARQGSTRAPQFTGGGVVHGPTPRDYSQRTPKKMKTAALRGALSDRARAGRVHVVSGFAPGAAPSTKVALEVLARLSGRKHVLVVVERQDEITWKSLRNVEQVHLLVADQLNTYDVLVSDDVIFTQGALDAFLAGPATGRSVKAVGTSSEASQAKIEEDTK
;
A
#
# COMPACT_ATOMS: atom_id res chain seq x y z
N MET A 1 14.03 11.42 28.27
CA MET A 1 14.64 10.11 27.99
C MET A 1 13.49 9.21 27.58
N ALA A 2 13.49 8.71 26.35
CA ALA A 2 12.36 7.96 25.83
C ALA A 2 12.45 6.51 26.34
N GLU A 3 11.45 6.05 27.08
CA GLU A 3 11.44 4.71 27.68
C GLU A 3 11.15 3.66 26.60
N THR A 4 12.05 2.68 26.45
CA THR A 4 11.86 1.56 25.51
C THR A 4 10.76 0.64 26.03
N LEU A 5 9.74 0.39 25.20
CA LEU A 5 8.68 -0.57 25.52
C LEU A 5 9.19 -1.98 25.23
N THR A 6 9.13 -2.88 26.20
CA THR A 6 9.50 -4.28 26.01
C THR A 6 8.27 -5.13 25.70
N VAL A 7 8.31 -5.93 24.65
CA VAL A 7 7.25 -6.89 24.30
C VAL A 7 7.80 -8.31 24.32
N ASP A 8 6.99 -9.25 24.83
CA ASP A 8 7.36 -10.65 24.90
C ASP A 8 7.35 -11.29 23.50
N VAL A 9 8.43 -12.00 23.17
CA VAL A 9 8.50 -12.83 21.97
C VAL A 9 7.89 -14.18 22.28
N LEU A 10 6.86 -14.57 21.55
CA LEU A 10 6.16 -15.83 21.72
C LEU A 10 6.66 -16.86 20.70
N ASP A 11 6.82 -18.11 21.13
CA ASP A 11 7.08 -19.24 20.25
C ASP A 11 5.78 -19.73 19.56
N SER A 12 5.92 -20.68 18.63
CA SER A 12 4.78 -21.36 18.01
C SER A 12 3.89 -22.13 19.02
N SER A 13 4.37 -22.38 20.24
CA SER A 13 3.63 -23.01 21.33
C SER A 13 2.84 -21.99 22.17
N GLY A 14 3.03 -20.68 21.96
CA GLY A 14 2.48 -19.61 22.80
C GLY A 14 3.26 -19.38 24.11
N LYS A 15 4.45 -19.96 24.25
CA LYS A 15 5.35 -19.76 25.38
C LYS A 15 6.29 -18.60 25.11
N LYS A 16 6.68 -17.90 26.18
CA LYS A 16 7.68 -16.83 26.12
C LYS A 16 9.04 -17.42 25.72
N ALA A 17 9.52 -17.06 24.54
CA ALA A 17 10.82 -17.42 23.99
C ALA A 17 11.89 -16.36 24.27
N GLY A 18 11.47 -15.10 24.47
CA GLY A 18 12.36 -13.97 24.73
C GLY A 18 11.60 -12.67 24.92
N SER A 19 12.32 -11.55 24.84
CA SER A 19 11.78 -10.19 24.81
C SER A 19 12.39 -9.42 23.65
N ALA A 20 11.58 -8.58 23.02
CA ALA A 20 12.00 -7.66 21.97
C ALA A 20 11.76 -6.21 22.43
N ASP A 21 12.73 -5.35 22.13
CA ASP A 21 12.65 -3.94 22.48
C ASP A 21 11.96 -3.17 21.36
N LEU A 22 10.95 -2.38 21.72
CA LEU A 22 10.26 -1.44 20.85
C LEU A 22 10.78 -0.02 21.16
N PRO A 23 11.56 0.58 20.24
CA PRO A 23 12.05 1.94 20.43
C PRO A 23 10.91 2.96 20.47
N ALA A 24 10.93 3.83 21.50
CA ALA A 24 9.93 4.88 21.69
C ALA A 24 9.82 5.84 20.50
N GLU A 25 10.91 6.07 19.75
CA GLU A 25 10.90 6.93 18.55
C GLU A 25 9.97 6.42 17.43
N VAL A 26 9.61 5.13 17.47
CA VAL A 26 8.79 4.45 16.47
C VAL A 26 7.44 4.06 17.05
N PHE A 27 7.43 3.55 18.28
CA PHE A 27 6.26 2.96 18.94
C PHE A 27 5.67 3.79 20.08
N ASP A 28 6.22 4.96 20.40
CA ASP A 28 5.67 5.88 21.41
C ASP A 28 5.64 7.34 20.93
N VAL A 29 5.25 7.54 19.66
CA VAL A 29 5.02 8.87 19.09
C VAL A 29 3.57 9.29 19.30
N GLN A 30 3.34 10.56 19.64
CA GLN A 30 1.99 11.10 19.79
C GLN A 30 1.18 10.96 18.50
N THR A 31 -0.03 10.43 18.64
CA THR A 31 -0.93 10.12 17.51
C THR A 31 -1.51 11.41 16.91
N ASN A 32 -1.28 11.67 15.63
CA ASN A 32 -1.84 12.83 14.91
C ASN A 32 -2.86 12.37 13.85
N ILE A 33 -4.15 12.46 14.20
CA ILE A 33 -5.25 11.96 13.39
C ILE A 33 -5.35 12.68 12.02
N PRO A 34 -5.32 14.03 11.93
CA PRO A 34 -5.33 14.71 10.62
C PRO A 34 -4.23 14.27 9.66
N LEU A 35 -3.01 14.08 10.19
CA LEU A 35 -1.87 13.63 9.41
C LEU A 35 -2.07 12.19 8.90
N ILE A 36 -2.54 11.30 9.78
CA ILE A 36 -2.86 9.91 9.42
C ILE A 36 -3.95 9.88 8.33
N HIS A 37 -5.03 10.63 8.53
CA HIS A 37 -6.12 10.74 7.55
C HIS A 37 -5.61 11.18 6.17
N GLN A 38 -4.79 12.23 6.12
CA GLN A 38 -4.25 12.72 4.84
C GLN A 38 -3.40 11.67 4.12
N VAL A 39 -2.54 10.94 4.84
CA VAL A 39 -1.72 9.87 4.26
C VAL A 39 -2.57 8.72 3.74
N VAL A 40 -3.58 8.30 4.51
CA VAL A 40 -4.49 7.21 4.12
C VAL A 40 -5.30 7.58 2.88
N VAL A 41 -5.87 8.79 2.85
CA VAL A 41 -6.62 9.28 1.68
C VAL A 41 -5.71 9.33 0.45
N ALA A 42 -4.47 9.79 0.58
CA ALA A 42 -3.52 9.81 -0.51
C ALA A 42 -3.14 8.39 -0.99
N GLN A 43 -3.01 7.42 -0.09
CA GLN A 43 -2.74 6.02 -0.42
C GLN A 43 -3.93 5.39 -1.17
N LEU A 44 -5.15 5.60 -0.69
CA LEU A 44 -6.37 5.14 -1.36
C LEU A 44 -6.58 5.81 -2.71
N ALA A 45 -6.25 7.10 -2.83
CA ALA A 45 -6.31 7.82 -4.10
C ALA A 45 -5.30 7.27 -5.12
N ALA A 46 -4.09 6.92 -4.69
CA ALA A 46 -3.08 6.29 -5.55
C ALA A 46 -3.47 4.87 -6.01
N ALA A 47 -4.23 4.12 -5.20
CA ALA A 47 -4.76 2.82 -5.59
C ALA A 47 -5.87 2.89 -6.67
N ARG A 48 -6.47 4.08 -6.88
CA ARG A 48 -7.56 4.28 -7.84
C ARG A 48 -7.03 4.42 -9.27
N GLN A 49 -7.37 3.45 -10.13
CA GLN A 49 -6.88 3.37 -11.52
C GLN A 49 -7.40 4.47 -12.48
N GLY A 50 -8.61 4.99 -12.25
CA GLY A 50 -9.12 6.13 -13.03
C GLY A 50 -9.41 5.88 -14.51
N THR A 51 -9.72 4.65 -14.93
CA THR A 51 -9.89 4.22 -16.33
C THR A 51 -11.26 4.54 -16.97
N HIS A 52 -12.03 5.46 -16.37
CA HIS A 52 -13.33 5.87 -16.92
C HIS A 52 -13.17 6.87 -18.06
N SER A 53 -13.93 6.67 -19.14
CA SER A 53 -13.97 7.59 -20.27
C SER A 53 -15.38 7.65 -20.86
N THR A 54 -15.78 8.85 -21.30
CA THR A 54 -16.98 9.07 -22.11
C THR A 54 -16.60 9.81 -23.38
N LYS A 55 -17.28 9.50 -24.48
CA LYS A 55 -17.03 10.16 -25.75
C LYS A 55 -17.56 11.59 -25.71
N ASN A 56 -16.67 12.55 -25.93
CA ASN A 56 -17.06 13.93 -26.16
C ASN A 56 -17.74 14.08 -27.53
N ARG A 57 -18.28 15.27 -27.83
CA ARG A 57 -18.93 15.54 -29.12
C ARG A 57 -18.05 15.23 -30.35
N GLY A 58 -16.73 15.40 -30.24
CA GLY A 58 -15.79 15.15 -31.34
C GLY A 58 -15.45 13.68 -31.55
N GLU A 59 -15.55 12.87 -30.49
CA GLU A 59 -15.23 11.43 -30.50
C GLU A 59 -16.44 10.56 -30.88
N VAL A 60 -17.67 11.10 -30.79
CA VAL A 60 -18.88 10.39 -31.22
C VAL A 60 -18.97 10.40 -32.74
N SER A 61 -19.07 9.21 -33.35
CA SER A 61 -19.11 9.04 -34.81
C SER A 61 -20.27 9.81 -35.49
N GLY A 62 -19.96 10.57 -36.54
CA GLY A 62 -20.94 11.33 -37.34
C GLY A 62 -21.00 12.83 -36.99
N GLY A 63 -22.04 13.52 -37.42
CA GLY A 63 -22.25 14.94 -37.08
C GLY A 63 -21.29 15.93 -37.77
N GLY A 64 -20.49 15.48 -38.75
CA GLY A 64 -19.57 16.31 -39.54
C GLY A 64 -20.22 17.18 -40.63
N ARG A 65 -21.54 17.07 -40.82
CA ARG A 65 -22.31 17.93 -41.73
C ARG A 65 -23.47 18.58 -40.99
N LYS A 66 -23.72 19.84 -41.31
CA LYS A 66 -24.87 20.58 -40.79
C LYS A 66 -26.19 19.92 -41.23
N PRO A 67 -27.14 19.65 -40.31
CA PRO A 67 -28.38 18.93 -40.65
C PRO A 67 -29.27 19.64 -41.68
N HIS A 68 -29.33 20.96 -41.64
CA HIS A 68 -30.12 21.78 -42.57
C HIS A 68 -29.58 23.21 -42.69
N LYS A 69 -30.15 23.99 -43.62
CA LYS A 69 -29.80 25.40 -43.85
C LYS A 69 -29.94 26.24 -42.56
N GLN A 70 -29.16 27.32 -42.44
CA GLN A 70 -29.09 28.17 -41.24
C GLN A 70 -30.40 28.92 -40.93
N LYS A 71 -31.19 29.23 -41.96
CA LYS A 71 -32.47 29.94 -41.89
C LYS A 71 -33.45 29.33 -42.91
N GLY A 72 -34.74 29.63 -42.77
CA GLY A 72 -35.79 29.27 -43.74
C GLY A 72 -36.46 27.90 -43.53
N THR A 73 -36.20 27.21 -42.42
CA THR A 73 -36.74 25.86 -42.15
C THR A 73 -37.81 25.80 -41.04
N GLY A 74 -38.06 26.90 -40.32
CA GLY A 74 -38.98 26.95 -39.17
C GLY A 74 -38.53 26.17 -37.91
N ARG A 75 -37.44 25.41 -37.99
CA ARG A 75 -36.87 24.63 -36.86
C ARG A 75 -35.80 25.42 -36.11
N ALA A 76 -35.49 24.99 -34.88
CA ALA A 76 -34.34 25.51 -34.13
C ALA A 76 -33.04 25.36 -34.92
N ARG A 77 -32.09 26.29 -34.72
CA ARG A 77 -30.80 26.27 -35.43
C ARG A 77 -29.91 25.16 -34.86
N GLN A 78 -29.46 24.27 -35.73
CA GLN A 78 -28.61 23.14 -35.33
C GLN A 78 -27.35 23.08 -36.18
N GLY A 79 -26.20 22.95 -35.51
CA GLY A 79 -24.88 22.88 -36.14
C GLY A 79 -24.43 21.45 -36.44
N SER A 80 -24.89 20.47 -35.66
CA SER A 80 -24.48 19.07 -35.76
C SER A 80 -25.55 18.17 -35.14
N THR A 81 -25.63 16.92 -35.59
CA THR A 81 -26.48 15.88 -34.97
C THR A 81 -25.86 15.28 -33.70
N ARG A 82 -24.59 15.58 -33.40
CA ARG A 82 -23.87 15.08 -32.20
C ARG A 82 -23.76 16.09 -31.06
N ALA A 83 -24.55 17.17 -31.13
CA ALA A 83 -24.58 18.15 -30.05
C ALA A 83 -25.18 17.53 -28.77
N PRO A 84 -24.77 17.98 -27.56
CA PRO A 84 -25.08 17.30 -26.30
C PRO A 84 -26.59 17.18 -25.99
N GLN A 85 -27.40 18.13 -26.46
CA GLN A 85 -28.85 18.11 -26.28
C GLN A 85 -29.56 17.07 -27.14
N PHE A 86 -28.87 16.45 -28.12
CA PHE A 86 -29.45 15.40 -28.94
C PHE A 86 -29.29 14.03 -28.30
N THR A 87 -30.25 13.16 -28.59
CA THR A 87 -30.11 11.72 -28.35
C THR A 87 -28.94 11.16 -29.17
N GLY A 88 -28.03 10.44 -28.51
CA GLY A 88 -26.78 9.99 -29.14
C GLY A 88 -25.79 11.11 -29.46
N GLY A 89 -25.93 12.27 -28.80
CA GLY A 89 -24.93 13.33 -28.73
C GLY A 89 -23.79 13.00 -27.76
N GLY A 90 -22.71 13.77 -27.83
CA GLY A 90 -21.57 13.61 -26.92
C GLY A 90 -21.81 14.22 -25.54
N VAL A 91 -21.11 13.71 -24.52
CA VAL A 91 -21.17 14.23 -23.15
C VAL A 91 -20.24 15.46 -23.02
N VAL A 92 -20.71 16.56 -22.41
CA VAL A 92 -19.92 17.80 -22.26
C VAL A 92 -18.91 17.69 -21.12
N HIS A 93 -19.39 17.44 -19.91
CA HIS A 93 -18.58 17.30 -18.71
C HIS A 93 -18.66 15.86 -18.21
N GLY A 94 -18.13 14.95 -19.02
CA GLY A 94 -18.09 13.53 -18.71
C GLY A 94 -16.79 13.14 -18.01
N PRO A 95 -16.76 11.95 -17.39
CA PRO A 95 -15.54 11.39 -16.85
C PRO A 95 -14.48 11.20 -17.95
N THR A 96 -13.25 11.59 -17.66
CA THR A 96 -12.07 11.38 -18.51
C THR A 96 -11.02 10.59 -17.72
N PRO A 97 -10.20 9.75 -18.38
CA PRO A 97 -9.13 9.05 -17.69
C PRO A 97 -8.19 10.03 -17.03
N ARG A 98 -7.92 9.84 -15.74
CA ARG A 98 -7.01 10.71 -14.98
C ARG A 98 -6.32 9.93 -13.88
N ASP A 99 -5.11 10.38 -13.55
CA ASP A 99 -4.41 9.93 -12.35
C ASP A 99 -4.98 10.63 -11.11
N TYR A 100 -5.20 9.85 -10.06
CA TYR A 100 -5.71 10.29 -8.76
C TYR A 100 -4.59 10.40 -7.73
N SER A 101 -3.35 10.04 -8.07
CA SER A 101 -2.22 10.06 -7.15
C SER A 101 -1.95 11.47 -6.61
N GLN A 102 -1.63 11.53 -5.32
CA GLN A 102 -1.35 12.80 -4.62
C GLN A 102 0.06 12.75 -4.03
N ARG A 103 0.85 13.79 -4.30
CA ARG A 103 2.21 13.88 -3.77
C ARG A 103 2.17 14.14 -2.27
N THR A 104 2.65 13.16 -1.50
CA THR A 104 2.74 13.25 -0.04
C THR A 104 4.21 13.29 0.41
N PRO A 105 4.65 14.28 1.21
CA PRO A 105 6.02 14.36 1.71
C PRO A 105 6.46 13.09 2.45
N LYS A 106 7.72 12.68 2.26
CA LYS A 106 8.27 11.45 2.87
C LYS A 106 8.14 11.45 4.40
N LYS A 107 8.47 12.59 5.04
CA LYS A 107 8.37 12.77 6.50
C LYS A 107 6.95 12.59 7.04
N MET A 108 5.93 12.96 6.24
CA MET A 108 4.54 12.76 6.62
C MET A 108 4.16 11.28 6.58
N LYS A 109 4.59 10.54 5.55
CA LYS A 109 4.34 9.10 5.46
C LYS A 109 4.98 8.35 6.64
N THR A 110 6.22 8.67 6.97
CA THR A 110 6.93 8.05 8.11
C THR A 110 6.27 8.41 9.45
N ALA A 111 5.88 9.67 9.64
CA ALA A 111 5.21 10.09 10.87
C ALA A 111 3.83 9.44 11.03
N ALA A 112 3.08 9.28 9.94
CA ALA A 112 1.77 8.62 9.96
C ALA A 112 1.88 7.15 10.36
N LEU A 113 2.84 6.43 9.77
CA LEU A 113 3.09 5.03 10.11
C LEU A 113 3.50 4.87 11.59
N ARG A 114 4.44 5.69 12.07
CA ARG A 114 4.87 5.67 13.48
C ARG A 114 3.71 5.98 14.43
N GLY A 115 2.89 6.98 14.10
CA GLY A 115 1.68 7.29 14.86
C GLY A 115 0.71 6.11 14.93
N ALA A 116 0.45 5.44 13.80
CA ALA A 116 -0.44 4.28 13.74
C ALA A 116 0.12 3.07 14.54
N LEU A 117 1.42 2.79 14.44
CA LEU A 117 2.06 1.73 15.22
C LEU A 117 2.10 2.06 16.71
N SER A 118 2.30 3.33 17.08
CA SER A 118 2.30 3.78 18.47
C SER A 118 0.93 3.61 19.12
N ASP A 119 -0.15 3.88 18.38
CA ASP A 119 -1.52 3.62 18.85
C ASP A 119 -1.74 2.12 19.13
N ARG A 120 -1.29 1.24 18.22
CA ARG A 120 -1.37 -0.21 18.42
C ARG A 120 -0.51 -0.70 19.58
N ALA A 121 0.69 -0.15 19.75
CA ALA A 121 1.60 -0.50 20.84
C ALA A 121 1.01 -0.09 22.21
N ARG A 122 0.51 1.14 22.35
CA ARG A 122 -0.16 1.61 23.58
C ARG A 122 -1.40 0.79 23.93
N ALA A 123 -2.10 0.27 22.93
CA ALA A 123 -3.24 -0.62 23.12
C ALA A 123 -2.86 -2.10 23.39
N GLY A 124 -1.57 -2.43 23.44
CA GLY A 124 -1.09 -3.81 23.64
C GLY A 124 -1.40 -4.75 22.49
N ARG A 125 -1.53 -4.22 21.26
CA ARG A 125 -1.94 -4.94 20.03
C ARG A 125 -0.80 -5.22 19.07
N VAL A 126 0.43 -5.02 19.52
CA VAL A 126 1.65 -5.38 18.79
C VAL A 126 2.20 -6.64 19.43
N HIS A 127 2.26 -7.73 18.65
CA HIS A 127 2.77 -9.01 19.10
C HIS A 127 4.01 -9.39 18.30
N VAL A 128 4.95 -10.08 18.93
CA VAL A 128 6.18 -10.55 18.29
C VAL A 128 6.26 -12.07 18.42
N VAL A 129 6.51 -12.74 17.31
CA VAL A 129 6.55 -14.21 17.22
C VAL A 129 7.89 -14.63 16.62
N SER A 130 8.49 -15.72 17.11
CA SER A 130 9.72 -16.24 16.52
C SER A 130 9.50 -16.81 15.12
N GLY A 131 8.36 -17.47 14.88
CA GLY A 131 7.91 -17.92 13.58
C GLY A 131 6.54 -18.63 13.63
N PHE A 132 5.86 -18.71 12.48
CA PHE A 132 4.54 -19.35 12.37
C PHE A 132 4.60 -20.83 11.99
N ALA A 133 5.72 -21.28 11.44
CA ALA A 133 5.92 -22.65 10.98
C ALA A 133 7.21 -23.25 11.57
N PRO A 134 7.11 -24.11 12.60
CA PRO A 134 8.29 -24.77 13.18
C PRO A 134 8.87 -25.89 12.30
N GLY A 135 8.24 -26.21 11.15
CA GLY A 135 8.68 -27.24 10.21
C GLY A 135 9.14 -26.66 8.87
N ALA A 136 9.86 -27.48 8.09
CA ALA A 136 10.35 -27.10 6.76
C ALA A 136 9.25 -27.00 5.69
N ALA A 137 8.04 -27.51 5.97
CA ALA A 137 6.91 -27.52 5.03
C ALA A 137 5.83 -26.50 5.42
N PRO A 138 5.25 -25.77 4.45
CA PRO A 138 4.17 -24.82 4.72
C PRO A 138 2.88 -25.54 5.15
N SER A 139 2.26 -25.08 6.23
CA SER A 139 1.02 -25.65 6.78
C SER A 139 0.12 -24.56 7.34
N THR A 140 -1.04 -24.38 6.70
CA THR A 140 -2.07 -23.40 7.12
C THR A 140 -2.65 -23.74 8.49
N LYS A 141 -2.86 -25.03 8.77
CA LYS A 141 -3.42 -25.50 10.05
C LYS A 141 -2.56 -25.07 11.23
N VAL A 142 -1.24 -25.31 11.14
CA VAL A 142 -0.30 -24.96 12.22
C VAL A 142 -0.24 -23.45 12.39
N ALA A 143 -0.15 -22.69 11.29
CA ALA A 143 -0.09 -21.23 11.36
C ALA A 143 -1.36 -20.62 11.98
N LEU A 144 -2.54 -21.19 11.71
CA LEU A 144 -3.81 -20.78 12.32
C LEU A 144 -3.88 -21.11 13.82
N GLU A 145 -3.34 -22.25 14.25
CA GLU A 145 -3.27 -22.59 15.68
C GLU A 145 -2.37 -21.60 16.45
N VAL A 146 -1.25 -21.19 15.86
CA VAL A 146 -0.38 -20.13 16.40
C VAL A 146 -1.12 -18.80 16.45
N LEU A 147 -1.74 -18.40 15.34
CA LEU A 147 -2.47 -17.14 15.23
C LEU A 147 -3.60 -17.03 16.25
N ALA A 148 -4.40 -18.10 16.41
CA ALA A 148 -5.54 -18.13 17.33
C ALA A 148 -5.13 -17.99 18.81
N ARG A 149 -3.89 -18.35 19.17
CA ARG A 149 -3.34 -18.14 20.52
C ARG A 149 -2.91 -16.70 20.76
N LEU A 150 -2.55 -15.99 19.71
CA LEU A 150 -2.08 -14.60 19.76
C LEU A 150 -3.23 -13.61 19.71
N SER A 151 -4.16 -13.82 18.78
CA SER A 151 -5.29 -12.95 18.55
C SER A 151 -6.52 -13.73 18.16
N GLY A 152 -7.65 -13.37 18.78
CA GLY A 152 -8.99 -13.81 18.37
C GLY A 152 -9.75 -12.76 17.56
N ARG A 153 -9.06 -11.73 17.04
CA ARG A 153 -9.68 -10.61 16.32
C ARG A 153 -9.86 -10.91 14.84
N LYS A 154 -10.71 -10.11 14.19
CA LYS A 154 -11.16 -10.36 12.82
C LYS A 154 -10.13 -9.99 11.76
N HIS A 155 -9.37 -8.91 11.99
CA HIS A 155 -8.39 -8.41 11.03
C HIS A 155 -7.01 -8.38 11.67
N VAL A 156 -6.11 -9.21 11.17
CA VAL A 156 -4.74 -9.29 11.68
C VAL A 156 -3.76 -8.96 10.56
N LEU A 157 -2.83 -8.07 10.84
CA LEU A 157 -1.69 -7.79 9.96
C LEU A 157 -0.53 -8.64 10.43
N VAL A 158 -0.03 -9.52 9.55
CA VAL A 158 1.19 -10.29 9.81
C VAL A 158 2.31 -9.73 8.95
N VAL A 159 3.36 -9.25 9.61
CA VAL A 159 4.55 -8.67 8.98
C VAL A 159 5.66 -9.71 9.01
N VAL A 160 6.15 -10.06 7.82
CA VAL A 160 7.17 -11.10 7.62
C VAL A 160 8.42 -10.55 6.94
N GLU A 161 9.48 -11.33 6.99
CA GLU A 161 10.70 -11.08 6.21
C GLU A 161 10.49 -11.55 4.77
N ARG A 162 11.18 -10.93 3.80
CA ARG A 162 11.04 -11.25 2.37
C ARG A 162 11.38 -12.71 2.03
N GLN A 163 12.32 -13.29 2.77
CA GLN A 163 12.83 -14.64 2.52
C GLN A 163 11.98 -15.74 3.18
N ASP A 164 11.01 -15.37 4.04
CA ASP A 164 10.17 -16.32 4.75
C ASP A 164 8.98 -16.79 3.88
N GLU A 165 9.30 -17.63 2.89
CA GLU A 165 8.30 -18.22 2.01
C GLU A 165 7.35 -19.19 2.74
N ILE A 166 7.83 -19.84 3.79
CA ILE A 166 7.08 -20.87 4.51
C ILE A 166 5.91 -20.21 5.23
N THR A 167 6.16 -19.15 6.00
CA THR A 167 5.11 -18.36 6.65
C THR A 167 4.19 -17.73 5.62
N TRP A 168 4.73 -17.15 4.55
CA TRP A 168 3.91 -16.53 3.49
C TRP A 168 2.93 -17.52 2.86
N LYS A 169 3.41 -18.70 2.44
CA LYS A 169 2.58 -19.75 1.85
C LYS A 169 1.56 -20.32 2.85
N SER A 170 1.88 -20.33 4.14
CA SER A 170 1.01 -20.86 5.20
C SER A 170 -0.13 -19.90 5.56
N LEU A 171 0.04 -18.59 5.41
CA LEU A 171 -0.97 -17.59 5.83
C LEU A 171 -1.73 -16.92 4.68
N ARG A 172 -1.21 -16.92 3.44
CA ARG A 172 -1.80 -16.16 2.30
C ARG A 172 -3.25 -16.52 1.94
N ASN A 173 -3.74 -17.68 2.38
CA ASN A 173 -5.09 -18.15 2.07
C ASN A 173 -6.10 -17.82 3.19
N VAL A 174 -5.66 -17.22 4.30
CA VAL A 174 -6.51 -16.93 5.45
C VAL A 174 -7.16 -15.56 5.28
N GLU A 175 -8.49 -15.51 5.17
CA GLU A 175 -9.24 -14.27 4.90
C GLU A 175 -9.05 -13.18 5.96
N GLN A 176 -8.84 -13.57 7.20
CA GLN A 176 -8.66 -12.66 8.34
C GLN A 176 -7.26 -12.03 8.39
N VAL A 177 -6.31 -12.58 7.63
CA VAL A 177 -4.89 -12.20 7.69
C VAL A 177 -4.50 -11.43 6.45
N HIS A 178 -3.96 -10.24 6.68
CA HIS A 178 -3.23 -9.52 5.65
C HIS A 178 -1.73 -9.73 5.86
N LEU A 179 -1.01 -10.13 4.82
CA LEU A 179 0.43 -10.33 4.86
C LEU A 179 1.16 -9.16 4.21
N LEU A 180 2.18 -8.65 4.89
CA LEU A 180 3.11 -7.68 4.33
C LEU A 180 4.55 -8.07 4.63
N VAL A 181 5.44 -7.66 3.74
CA VAL A 181 6.87 -7.65 4.03
C VAL A 181 7.19 -6.39 4.83
N ALA A 182 8.15 -6.48 5.76
CA ALA A 182 8.57 -5.37 6.61
C ALA A 182 8.87 -4.05 5.84
N ASP A 183 9.38 -4.14 4.60
CA ASP A 183 9.72 -2.98 3.77
C ASP A 183 8.51 -2.31 3.09
N GLN A 184 7.38 -3.02 3.02
CA GLN A 184 6.11 -2.52 2.45
C GLN A 184 5.08 -2.10 3.49
N LEU A 185 5.47 -2.12 4.78
CA LEU A 185 4.60 -1.72 5.88
C LEU A 185 4.11 -0.27 5.67
N ASN A 186 2.79 -0.09 5.70
CA ASN A 186 2.16 1.19 5.39
C ASN A 186 1.05 1.53 6.40
N THR A 187 0.62 2.80 6.38
CA THR A 187 -0.32 3.33 7.36
C THR A 187 -1.73 2.73 7.20
N TYR A 188 -2.19 2.51 5.97
CA TYR A 188 -3.54 1.98 5.72
C TYR A 188 -3.71 0.59 6.31
N ASP A 189 -2.78 -0.33 6.03
CA ASP A 189 -2.89 -1.72 6.45
C ASP A 189 -2.82 -1.87 7.98
N VAL A 190 -1.99 -1.04 8.65
CA VAL A 190 -1.95 -0.99 10.13
C VAL A 190 -3.27 -0.52 10.74
N LEU A 191 -3.99 0.38 10.08
CA LEU A 191 -5.27 0.89 10.60
C LEU A 191 -6.44 -0.06 10.33
N VAL A 192 -6.44 -0.73 9.17
CA VAL A 192 -7.46 -1.74 8.83
C VAL A 192 -7.37 -2.94 9.77
N SER A 193 -6.17 -3.28 10.21
CA SER A 193 -5.95 -4.38 11.14
C SER A 193 -6.13 -3.97 12.60
N ASP A 194 -6.74 -4.88 13.36
CA ASP A 194 -6.94 -4.73 14.80
C ASP A 194 -5.62 -4.97 15.54
N ASP A 195 -4.94 -6.06 15.19
CA ASP A 195 -3.67 -6.50 15.77
C ASP A 195 -2.58 -6.57 14.70
N VAL A 196 -1.35 -6.23 15.10
CA VAL A 196 -0.17 -6.28 14.24
C VAL A 196 0.81 -7.30 14.84
N ILE A 197 1.12 -8.32 14.07
CA ILE A 197 2.02 -9.41 14.48
C ILE A 197 3.28 -9.35 13.63
N PHE A 198 4.43 -9.16 14.26
CA PHE A 198 5.73 -9.21 13.61
C PHE A 198 6.37 -10.58 13.83
N THR A 199 7.02 -11.12 12.80
CA THR A 199 8.09 -12.10 13.05
C THR A 199 9.31 -11.38 13.61
N GLN A 200 10.10 -12.04 14.46
CA GLN A 200 11.28 -11.43 15.07
C GLN A 200 12.23 -10.84 14.01
N GLY A 201 12.56 -11.61 12.96
CA GLY A 201 13.39 -11.11 11.86
C GLY A 201 12.76 -9.93 11.10
N ALA A 202 11.43 -9.88 10.98
CA ALA A 202 10.76 -8.75 10.35
C ALA A 202 10.79 -7.48 11.21
N LEU A 203 10.69 -7.61 12.53
CA LEU A 203 10.82 -6.49 13.45
C LEU A 203 12.23 -5.90 13.39
N ASP A 204 13.25 -6.76 13.44
CA ASP A 204 14.66 -6.35 13.36
C ASP A 204 14.95 -5.66 12.02
N ALA A 205 14.47 -6.22 10.91
CA ALA A 205 14.60 -5.62 9.58
C ALA A 205 13.87 -4.27 9.47
N PHE A 206 12.70 -4.13 10.10
CA PHE A 206 11.96 -2.87 10.13
C PHE A 206 12.70 -1.79 10.94
N LEU A 207 13.27 -2.16 12.09
CA LEU A 207 14.02 -1.27 12.96
C LEU A 207 15.37 -0.85 12.38
N ALA A 208 16.06 -1.76 11.68
CA ALA A 208 17.28 -1.45 10.94
C ALA A 208 17.05 -0.38 9.84
N GLY A 209 15.79 -0.26 9.38
CA GLY A 209 15.40 0.69 8.35
C GLY A 209 15.87 0.29 6.94
N PRO A 210 15.57 1.12 5.93
CA PRO A 210 16.03 0.86 4.57
C PRO A 210 17.56 0.88 4.52
N ALA A 211 18.16 -0.11 3.85
CA ALA A 211 19.60 -0.20 3.68
C ALA A 211 20.19 1.14 3.24
N THR A 212 21.15 1.67 4.00
CA THR A 212 21.89 2.90 3.72
C THR A 212 22.91 2.70 2.59
N GLY A 213 22.51 1.99 1.54
CA GLY A 213 23.25 1.88 0.29
C GLY A 213 22.82 3.00 -0.66
N ARG A 214 23.78 3.60 -1.35
CA ARG A 214 23.52 4.47 -2.50
C ARG A 214 22.56 3.72 -3.43
N SER A 215 21.35 4.24 -3.64
CA SER A 215 20.44 3.69 -4.64
C SER A 215 21.22 3.66 -5.96
N VAL A 216 21.50 2.46 -6.47
CA VAL A 216 21.97 2.33 -7.85
C VAL A 216 20.86 2.93 -8.69
N LYS A 217 21.15 4.07 -9.28
CA LYS A 217 20.24 4.76 -10.19
C LYS A 217 20.07 3.78 -11.34
N ALA A 218 18.93 3.10 -11.42
CA ALA A 218 18.61 2.28 -12.57
C ALA A 218 18.42 3.24 -13.76
N VAL A 219 19.51 3.49 -14.49
CA VAL A 219 19.52 4.34 -15.69
C VAL A 219 19.48 3.41 -16.89
N GLY A 220 18.29 3.27 -17.48
CA GLY A 220 18.03 2.47 -18.67
C GLY A 220 18.48 3.16 -19.95
N THR A 221 19.80 3.35 -20.16
CA THR A 221 20.34 3.70 -21.48
C THR A 221 21.58 2.86 -21.80
N SER A 222 21.61 2.31 -23.02
CA SER A 222 22.64 1.37 -23.49
C SER A 222 24.04 1.99 -23.59
N SER A 223 24.14 3.31 -23.65
CA SER A 223 25.39 4.07 -23.80
C SER A 223 26.24 4.16 -22.54
N GLU A 224 25.63 4.05 -21.35
CA GLU A 224 26.38 4.07 -20.08
C GLU A 224 26.74 2.65 -19.61
N ALA A 225 26.02 1.62 -20.07
CA ALA A 225 26.35 0.21 -19.83
C ALA A 225 27.65 -0.23 -20.53
N SER A 226 28.00 0.39 -21.66
CA SER A 226 29.29 0.19 -22.31
C SER A 226 30.43 0.89 -21.56
N GLN A 227 30.17 2.06 -20.98
CA GLN A 227 31.18 2.79 -20.19
C GLN A 227 31.48 2.09 -18.85
N ALA A 228 30.47 1.54 -18.19
CA ALA A 228 30.66 0.78 -16.94
C ALA A 228 31.49 -0.50 -17.15
N LYS A 229 31.32 -1.20 -18.27
CA LYS A 229 32.15 -2.38 -18.61
C LYS A 229 33.61 -2.02 -18.86
N ILE A 230 33.89 -0.87 -19.48
CA ILE A 230 35.26 -0.42 -19.76
C ILE A 230 36.00 -0.04 -18.47
N GLU A 231 35.32 0.56 -17.49
CA GLU A 231 35.93 0.88 -16.18
C GLU A 231 36.14 -0.35 -15.28
N GLU A 232 35.37 -1.43 -15.48
CA GLU A 232 35.53 -2.68 -14.73
C GLU A 232 36.68 -3.55 -15.29
N ASP A 233 36.92 -3.52 -16.60
CA ASP A 233 38.04 -4.23 -17.25
C ASP A 233 39.41 -3.53 -17.08
N THR A 234 39.44 -2.31 -16.52
CA THR A 234 40.67 -1.52 -16.31
C THR A 234 41.11 -1.43 -14.85
N LYS A 235 40.52 -2.22 -13.96
CA LYS A 235 40.96 -2.43 -12.57
C LYS A 235 41.41 -3.87 -12.35
#